data_AF-A0AA42Y2T7-F1
#
_entry.id   AF-A0AA42Y2T7-F1
#
_cell.length_a   1.000
_cell.length_b   1.000
_cell.length_c   1.000
_cell.angle_alpha   90.00
_cell.angle_beta   90.00
_cell.angle_gamma   90.00
#
_symmetry.space_group_name_H-M   'P 1'
#
loop_
_entity.id
_entity.type
_entity.pdbx_description
1 polymer ?
#
loop_
_entity_poly.entity_id
_entity_poly.type
_entity_poly.pdbx_seq_one_letter_code
_entity_poly.pdbx_strand_id
1 'polypeptide(L)'
;MNRYDRNRHDLSPFDRDAFGSESTPERIGHGEIGGKARGLVSVRKMLHAAFGPRADAQIEVGIPKFAVVATDVFDAFLERNHLGEIASSDLPDERIAHAFQQGDLPTEVLGDLRTLADLIRAPLAVRSSSLLEDALLHPFAGVYETKMTPNNQPDGTTRFRRLVEALKFVYASTFFKSARDYRRSSRTSDGEEKMAVILQEVVGQRHGDRYYPDVSGVARSFNFYPTGGADRDEGVVDLALGLGKTIVDGGLCYSYSPARPKSPPPYSSPRDLLAVTQREFWAVNVGKAPPYDPIAETEYLARAGLREAEYDGTLRYSASTYVADSDRVSPGIGPAGPRILNFAPLLVLEQYPLNSVVRSLLDSCERATGRDVEIEFAMTFPEGAGSKPHLGFLQIRPMVVSDEEVHVDEGELDSPNLLLSSRHVMGNGVVETIEDVVYVKPAVFETRHTRTVGEQLEKMNARLLDQDRPYLLIGFGRWGSSDPWLGIPVKWGQICGAKAIVEATRPDMMIEASQGSHFFHNISSFQVSYFSVPYDASPGIDWRWLDRNEVVAETEFVRHIRTACPLLVKVDGRSGRGAVWYRT
;
A
#
# COMPACT_ATOMS: atom_id res chain seq x y z
N MET A 1 -17.81 -25.73 18.81
CA MET A 1 -17.76 -24.44 19.52
C MET A 1 -16.88 -23.53 18.68
N ASN A 2 -17.50 -22.59 17.95
CA ASN A 2 -16.88 -21.89 16.83
C ASN A 2 -15.69 -21.02 17.27
N ARG A 3 -14.58 -21.03 16.53
CA ARG A 3 -13.40 -20.17 16.75
C ARG A 3 -13.75 -18.67 16.75
N TYR A 4 -14.89 -18.30 16.15
CA TYR A 4 -15.41 -16.94 16.08
C TYR A 4 -15.95 -16.38 17.41
N ASP A 5 -16.33 -17.23 18.37
CA ASP A 5 -17.01 -16.80 19.60
C ASP A 5 -16.05 -16.40 20.75
N ARG A 6 -14.74 -16.64 20.59
CA ARG A 6 -13.72 -16.20 21.57
C ARG A 6 -13.32 -14.73 21.44
N ASN A 7 -13.71 -14.06 20.35
CA ASN A 7 -13.08 -12.81 19.91
C ASN A 7 -13.82 -11.53 20.32
N ARG A 8 -14.92 -11.64 21.09
CA ARG A 8 -15.68 -10.48 21.60
C ARG A 8 -14.97 -9.68 22.71
N HIS A 9 -13.87 -10.23 23.27
CA HIS A 9 -13.26 -9.80 24.53
C HIS A 9 -11.81 -9.27 24.46
N ASP A 10 -11.24 -9.05 23.27
CA ASP A 10 -9.81 -8.69 23.14
C ASP A 10 -9.49 -7.19 23.34
N LEU A 11 -10.50 -6.32 23.33
CA LEU A 11 -10.38 -4.89 23.63
C LEU A 11 -11.26 -4.50 24.81
N SER A 12 -10.76 -3.63 25.68
CA SER A 12 -11.55 -2.99 26.72
C SER A 12 -12.62 -2.09 26.08
N PRO A 13 -13.85 -2.04 26.62
CA PRO A 13 -14.81 -1.00 26.26
C PRO A 13 -14.21 0.40 26.46
N PHE A 14 -14.59 1.34 25.60
CA PHE A 14 -14.15 2.72 25.73
C PHE A 14 -14.63 3.33 27.04
N ASP A 15 -13.69 3.87 27.82
CA ASP A 15 -13.97 4.50 29.10
C ASP A 15 -13.65 5.99 29.04
N ARG A 16 -14.70 6.82 29.11
CA ARG A 16 -14.58 8.28 29.01
C ARG A 16 -13.75 8.90 30.13
N ASP A 17 -13.68 8.25 31.29
CA ASP A 17 -12.98 8.75 32.46
C ASP A 17 -11.54 8.21 32.57
N ALA A 18 -11.24 7.10 31.87
CA ALA A 18 -9.94 6.42 31.95
C ALA A 18 -9.10 6.47 30.66
N PHE A 19 -9.68 6.85 29.51
CA PHE A 19 -8.96 6.90 28.23
C PHE A 19 -7.74 7.82 28.34
N GLY A 20 -6.56 7.26 28.05
CA GLY A 20 -5.27 7.97 28.09
C GLY A 20 -4.42 7.74 29.35
N SER A 21 -4.95 7.07 30.39
CA SER A 21 -4.19 6.67 31.58
C SER A 21 -3.41 5.36 31.39
N GLU A 22 -3.97 4.42 30.62
CA GLU A 22 -3.30 3.20 30.15
C GLU A 22 -3.18 3.19 28.62
N SER A 23 -2.06 2.69 28.08
CA SER A 23 -1.81 2.52 26.63
C SER A 23 -2.58 1.33 26.03
N THR A 24 -3.76 1.04 26.55
CA THR A 24 -4.65 0.00 26.09
C THR A 24 -5.52 0.52 24.94
N PRO A 25 -5.58 -0.19 23.81
CA PRO A 25 -6.56 0.12 22.79
C PRO A 25 -7.96 -0.16 23.31
N GLU A 26 -8.91 0.68 22.91
CA GLU A 26 -10.29 0.65 23.39
C GLU A 26 -11.29 0.52 22.24
N ARG A 27 -12.47 -0.03 22.54
CA ARG A 27 -13.56 -0.26 21.58
C ARG A 27 -14.77 0.62 21.88
N ILE A 28 -15.24 1.36 20.88
CA ILE A 28 -16.50 2.08 20.85
C ILE A 28 -17.52 1.20 20.12
N GLY A 29 -18.61 0.81 20.79
CA GLY A 29 -19.60 -0.16 20.29
C GLY A 29 -19.37 -1.61 20.74
N HIS A 30 -20.24 -2.50 20.30
CA HIS A 30 -20.33 -3.90 20.77
C HIS A 30 -20.11 -4.95 19.66
N GLY A 31 -19.96 -4.49 18.42
CA GLY A 31 -19.72 -5.32 17.25
C GLY A 31 -18.26 -5.80 17.14
N GLU A 32 -17.91 -6.18 15.92
CA GLU A 32 -16.56 -6.61 15.57
C GLU A 32 -15.65 -5.43 15.25
N ILE A 33 -14.34 -5.64 15.34
CA ILE A 33 -13.32 -4.59 15.16
C ILE A 33 -12.66 -4.59 13.78
N GLY A 34 -13.03 -5.53 12.90
CA GLY A 34 -12.40 -5.72 11.58
C GLY A 34 -11.04 -6.42 11.64
N GLY A 35 -10.46 -6.64 10.45
CA GLY A 35 -9.18 -7.31 10.23
C GLY A 35 -8.02 -6.50 10.80
N LYS A 36 -7.70 -5.34 10.21
CA LYS A 36 -6.58 -4.48 10.62
C LYS A 36 -6.44 -4.29 12.11
N ALA A 37 -7.55 -3.99 12.81
CA ALA A 37 -7.54 -3.81 14.25
C ALA A 37 -7.17 -5.11 14.98
N ARG A 38 -7.71 -6.24 14.54
CA ARG A 38 -7.39 -7.57 15.07
C ARG A 38 -5.92 -7.92 14.86
N GLY A 39 -5.33 -7.59 13.70
CA GLY A 39 -3.89 -7.72 13.45
C GLY A 39 -3.05 -6.96 14.47
N LEU A 40 -3.37 -5.68 14.71
CA LEU A 40 -2.68 -4.85 15.71
C LEU A 40 -2.82 -5.38 17.15
N VAL A 41 -4.03 -5.79 17.53
CA VAL A 41 -4.29 -6.34 18.88
C VAL A 41 -3.54 -7.65 19.10
N SER A 42 -3.49 -8.52 18.09
CA SER A 42 -2.80 -9.81 18.15
C SER A 42 -1.29 -9.63 18.35
N VAL A 43 -0.70 -8.67 17.64
CA VAL A 43 0.74 -8.36 17.69
C VAL A 43 1.16 -7.65 18.98
N ARG A 44 0.25 -6.94 19.66
CA ARG A 44 0.57 -6.16 20.88
C ARG A 44 1.28 -6.98 21.96
N LYS A 45 0.76 -8.18 22.28
CA LYS A 45 1.37 -9.07 23.29
C LYS A 45 2.78 -9.51 22.88
N MET A 46 2.95 -9.82 21.59
CA MET A 46 4.25 -10.18 21.02
C MET A 46 5.23 -9.01 21.10
N LEU A 47 4.83 -7.80 20.71
CA LEU A 47 5.69 -6.61 20.77
C LEU A 47 6.11 -6.31 22.20
N HIS A 48 5.20 -6.40 23.17
CA HIS A 48 5.54 -6.21 24.57
C HIS A 48 6.57 -7.25 25.07
N ALA A 49 6.46 -8.51 24.62
CA ALA A 49 7.43 -9.55 25.00
C ALA A 49 8.81 -9.32 24.34
N ALA A 50 8.84 -8.94 23.06
CA ALA A 50 10.07 -8.75 22.29
C ALA A 50 10.78 -7.43 22.62
N PHE A 51 10.02 -6.34 22.75
CA PHE A 51 10.50 -4.95 22.84
C PHE A 51 9.96 -4.18 24.05
N GLY A 52 9.46 -4.89 25.08
CA GLY A 52 8.99 -4.25 26.31
C GLY A 52 10.05 -3.32 26.94
N PRO A 53 9.66 -2.44 27.86
CA PRO A 53 10.53 -1.39 28.37
C PRO A 53 11.87 -1.92 28.88
N ARG A 54 12.96 -1.47 28.25
CA ARG A 54 14.34 -1.82 28.59
C ARG A 54 15.19 -0.57 28.68
N ALA A 55 15.95 -0.44 29.77
CA ALA A 55 16.77 0.75 30.02
C ALA A 55 17.84 0.95 28.93
N ASP A 56 18.41 -0.15 28.42
CA ASP A 56 19.45 -0.23 27.40
C ASP A 56 18.94 -0.21 25.96
N ALA A 57 17.61 -0.21 25.74
CA ALA A 57 17.06 -0.13 24.39
C ALA A 57 17.45 1.20 23.72
N GLN A 58 18.02 1.11 22.52
CA GLN A 58 18.41 2.27 21.69
C GLN A 58 17.24 2.85 20.88
N ILE A 59 16.20 2.05 20.63
CA ILE A 59 14.97 2.43 19.94
C ILE A 59 13.80 1.90 20.77
N GLU A 60 12.84 2.75 21.07
CA GLU A 60 11.56 2.35 21.68
C GLU A 60 10.61 1.86 20.59
N VAL A 61 9.99 0.71 20.80
CA VAL A 61 9.04 0.13 19.83
C VAL A 61 7.67 0.01 20.48
N GLY A 62 6.65 0.53 19.82
CA GLY A 62 5.29 0.52 20.34
C GLY A 62 4.24 0.58 19.24
N ILE A 63 2.99 0.30 19.60
CA ILE A 63 1.84 0.60 18.74
C ILE A 63 1.33 1.98 19.13
N PRO A 64 1.16 2.93 18.18
CA PRO A 64 0.57 4.24 18.48
C PRO A 64 -0.81 4.07 19.10
N LYS A 65 -1.22 4.98 19.99
CA LYS A 65 -2.52 4.88 20.66
C LYS A 65 -3.64 4.85 19.61
N PHE A 66 -4.59 3.94 19.81
CA PHE A 66 -5.73 3.82 18.92
C PHE A 66 -7.00 3.38 19.65
N ALA A 67 -8.14 3.80 19.10
CA ALA A 67 -9.46 3.28 19.45
C ALA A 67 -10.12 2.69 18.20
N VAL A 68 -11.09 1.80 18.39
CA VAL A 68 -11.84 1.18 17.28
C VAL A 68 -13.32 1.43 17.43
N VAL A 69 -13.94 2.03 16.40
CA VAL A 69 -15.39 2.09 16.26
C VAL A 69 -15.85 0.80 15.58
N ALA A 70 -16.64 0.02 16.29
CA ALA A 70 -17.03 -1.33 15.88
C ALA A 70 -18.11 -1.34 14.79
N THR A 71 -18.29 -2.50 14.15
CA THR A 71 -19.17 -2.69 12.98
C THR A 71 -20.65 -2.46 13.26
N ASP A 72 -21.12 -2.59 14.51
CA ASP A 72 -22.51 -2.32 14.88
C ASP A 72 -22.87 -0.84 14.75
N VAL A 73 -21.89 0.06 14.94
CA VAL A 73 -22.06 1.50 14.71
C VAL A 73 -22.28 1.80 13.23
N PHE A 74 -21.60 1.08 12.35
CA PHE A 74 -21.77 1.20 10.90
C PHE A 74 -23.17 0.76 10.47
N ASP A 75 -23.63 -0.40 10.94
CA ASP A 75 -24.98 -0.90 10.65
C ASP A 75 -26.04 0.10 11.14
N ALA A 76 -25.94 0.56 12.38
CA ALA A 76 -26.86 1.53 12.97
C ALA A 76 -26.86 2.86 12.20
N PHE A 77 -25.70 3.30 11.71
CA PHE A 77 -25.57 4.51 10.90
C PHE A 77 -26.28 4.36 9.54
N LEU A 78 -26.13 3.23 8.85
CA LEU A 78 -26.80 3.00 7.57
C LEU A 78 -28.32 2.94 7.73
N GLU A 79 -28.81 2.19 8.72
CA GLU A 79 -30.24 2.02 8.99
C GLU A 79 -30.91 3.35 9.37
N ARG A 80 -30.32 4.08 10.32
CA ARG A 80 -30.86 5.37 10.80
C ARG A 80 -31.01 6.41 9.70
N ASN A 81 -30.09 6.41 8.74
CA ASN A 81 -30.02 7.41 7.68
C ASN A 81 -30.63 6.94 6.35
N HIS A 82 -31.24 5.75 6.32
CA HIS A 82 -31.83 5.14 5.12
C HIS A 82 -30.86 5.09 3.94
N LEU A 83 -29.57 4.83 4.20
CA LEU A 83 -28.51 4.90 3.19
C LEU A 83 -28.41 3.64 2.32
N GLY A 84 -29.22 2.60 2.58
CA GLY A 84 -29.15 1.32 1.85
C GLY A 84 -29.35 1.44 0.34
N GLU A 85 -30.32 2.25 -0.11
CA GLU A 85 -30.57 2.49 -1.55
C GLU A 85 -29.41 3.25 -2.21
N ILE A 86 -28.83 4.23 -1.52
CA ILE A 86 -27.68 4.99 -2.03
C ILE A 86 -26.44 4.10 -2.09
N ALA A 87 -26.21 3.30 -1.06
CA ALA A 87 -25.10 2.35 -0.94
C ALA A 87 -25.09 1.28 -2.04
N SER A 88 -26.27 0.87 -2.51
CA SER A 88 -26.47 -0.12 -3.58
C SER A 88 -26.60 0.49 -4.97
N SER A 89 -26.53 1.81 -5.10
CA SER A 89 -26.70 2.52 -6.37
C SER A 89 -25.40 2.61 -7.18
N ASP A 90 -25.54 2.92 -8.46
CA ASP A 90 -24.41 3.25 -9.35
C ASP A 90 -24.11 4.76 -9.38
N LEU A 91 -24.49 5.50 -8.32
CA LEU A 91 -24.24 6.94 -8.24
C LEU A 91 -22.74 7.25 -8.22
N PRO A 92 -22.32 8.44 -8.70
CA PRO A 92 -20.95 8.91 -8.55
C PRO A 92 -20.51 8.98 -7.09
N ASP A 93 -19.24 8.68 -6.82
CA ASP A 93 -18.66 8.67 -5.46
C ASP A 93 -18.93 9.97 -4.69
N GLU A 94 -18.89 11.12 -5.37
CA GLU A 94 -19.20 12.44 -4.82
C GLU A 94 -20.62 12.53 -4.24
N ARG A 95 -21.60 11.90 -4.91
CA ARG A 95 -23.01 11.88 -4.48
C ARG A 95 -23.20 10.96 -3.29
N ILE A 96 -22.53 9.81 -3.30
CA ILE A 96 -22.53 8.86 -2.18
C ILE A 96 -21.89 9.53 -0.95
N ALA A 97 -20.69 10.10 -1.12
CA ALA A 97 -19.97 10.78 -0.06
C ALA A 97 -20.80 11.93 0.54
N HIS A 98 -21.43 12.75 -0.30
CA HIS A 98 -22.31 13.82 0.18
C HIS A 98 -23.49 13.28 0.99
N ALA A 99 -24.15 12.20 0.55
CA ALA A 99 -25.26 11.60 1.30
C ALA A 99 -24.82 11.09 2.67
N PHE A 100 -23.67 10.43 2.75
CA PHE A 100 -23.09 9.95 4.01
C PHE A 100 -22.70 11.10 4.94
N GLN A 101 -22.15 12.20 4.42
CA GLN A 101 -21.80 13.37 5.22
C GLN A 101 -23.03 14.01 5.91
N GLN A 102 -24.21 13.95 5.28
CA GLN A 102 -25.47 14.44 5.86
C GLN A 102 -26.08 13.51 6.92
N GLY A 103 -25.63 12.25 7.02
CA GLY A 103 -26.20 11.29 7.96
C GLY A 103 -25.78 11.54 9.41
N ASP A 104 -26.60 11.18 10.39
CA ASP A 104 -26.30 11.29 11.82
C ASP A 104 -25.76 9.98 12.41
N LEU A 105 -24.73 10.09 13.24
CA LEU A 105 -24.23 8.96 14.05
C LEU A 105 -25.09 8.76 15.31
N PRO A 106 -25.10 7.55 15.90
CA PRO A 106 -25.73 7.30 17.20
C PRO A 106 -25.21 8.25 18.30
N THR A 107 -26.11 8.72 19.17
CA THR A 107 -25.81 9.74 20.18
C THR A 107 -24.74 9.27 21.18
N GLU A 108 -24.75 7.99 21.53
CA GLU A 108 -23.79 7.39 22.45
C GLU A 108 -22.37 7.49 21.89
N VAL A 109 -22.21 7.15 20.60
CA VAL A 109 -20.94 7.20 19.86
C VAL A 109 -20.44 8.64 19.73
N LEU A 110 -21.34 9.60 19.50
CA LEU A 110 -20.95 11.02 19.45
C LEU A 110 -20.32 11.49 20.76
N GLY A 111 -20.82 11.03 21.91
CA GLY A 111 -20.22 11.32 23.22
C GLY A 111 -18.81 10.75 23.35
N ASP A 112 -18.59 9.51 22.92
CA ASP A 112 -17.27 8.86 22.97
C ASP A 112 -16.25 9.54 22.06
N LEU A 113 -16.65 9.83 20.82
CA LEU A 113 -15.83 10.55 19.83
C LEU A 113 -15.47 11.95 20.30
N ARG A 114 -16.37 12.63 21.03
CA ARG A 114 -16.08 13.94 21.61
C ARG A 114 -14.99 13.84 22.67
N THR A 115 -15.11 12.89 23.60
CA THR A 115 -14.09 12.65 24.62
C THR A 115 -12.74 12.31 23.99
N LEU A 116 -12.71 11.45 22.96
CA LEU A 116 -11.49 11.11 22.23
C LEU A 116 -10.84 12.36 21.59
N ALA A 117 -11.61 13.21 20.93
CA ALA A 117 -11.13 14.45 20.32
C ALA A 117 -10.65 15.50 21.34
N ASP A 118 -11.11 15.42 22.59
CA ASP A 118 -10.65 16.29 23.68
C ASP A 118 -9.35 15.78 24.33
N LEU A 119 -9.15 14.45 24.36
CA LEU A 119 -7.98 13.80 24.95
C LEU A 119 -6.78 13.75 23.99
N ILE A 120 -6.99 13.44 22.72
CA ILE A 120 -5.92 13.36 21.72
C ILE A 120 -5.76 14.70 21.03
N ARG A 121 -4.53 15.24 21.02
CA ARG A 121 -4.17 16.50 20.34
C ARG A 121 -3.16 16.32 19.21
N ALA A 122 -2.70 15.09 19.00
CA ALA A 122 -1.89 14.73 17.85
C ALA A 122 -2.81 14.48 16.64
N PRO A 123 -2.30 14.61 15.40
CA PRO A 123 -3.03 14.19 14.22
C PRO A 123 -3.51 12.74 14.31
N LEU A 124 -4.69 12.48 13.75
CA LEU A 124 -5.35 11.18 13.79
C LEU A 124 -5.49 10.62 12.38
N ALA A 125 -5.11 9.36 12.18
CA ALA A 125 -5.47 8.56 11.03
C ALA A 125 -6.80 7.84 11.31
N VAL A 126 -7.81 8.14 10.50
CA VAL A 126 -9.12 7.47 10.51
C VAL A 126 -9.09 6.42 9.39
N ARG A 127 -8.86 5.17 9.78
CA ARG A 127 -8.57 4.05 8.86
C ARG A 127 -9.75 3.09 8.83
N SER A 128 -10.11 2.63 7.64
CA SER A 128 -10.99 1.47 7.46
C SER A 128 -10.40 0.22 8.13
N SER A 129 -11.26 -0.62 8.68
CA SER A 129 -10.97 -1.96 9.20
C SER A 129 -12.13 -2.87 8.84
N SER A 130 -12.10 -3.38 7.62
CA SER A 130 -13.15 -4.24 7.06
C SER A 130 -13.11 -5.63 7.72
N LEU A 131 -14.24 -6.34 7.76
CA LEU A 131 -14.28 -7.71 8.30
C LEU A 131 -13.48 -8.70 7.45
N LEU A 132 -13.48 -8.48 6.13
CA LEU A 132 -12.82 -9.34 5.15
C LEU A 132 -11.36 -8.92 4.88
N GLU A 133 -10.93 -7.78 5.41
CA GLU A 133 -9.62 -7.18 5.11
C GLU A 133 -8.40 -8.07 5.44
N ASP A 134 -8.55 -8.98 6.42
CA ASP A 134 -7.51 -9.94 6.82
C ASP A 134 -7.88 -11.39 6.45
N ALA A 135 -8.89 -11.60 5.59
CA ALA A 135 -9.12 -12.90 5.01
C ALA A 135 -7.98 -13.21 4.03
N LEU A 136 -7.16 -14.22 4.35
CA LEU A 136 -6.02 -14.69 3.55
C LEU A 136 -6.32 -14.87 2.05
N LEU A 137 -7.58 -15.07 1.67
CA LEU A 137 -8.02 -15.33 0.29
C LEU A 137 -8.89 -14.20 -0.31
N HIS A 138 -9.19 -13.14 0.45
CA HIS A 138 -10.03 -12.01 0.01
C HIS A 138 -9.55 -10.65 0.57
N PRO A 139 -8.32 -10.18 0.31
CA PRO A 139 -7.78 -9.05 1.03
C PRO A 139 -8.11 -7.72 0.37
N PHE A 140 -8.89 -6.91 1.08
CA PHE A 140 -9.31 -5.57 0.65
C PHE A 140 -8.20 -4.51 0.79
N ALA A 141 -6.95 -4.88 0.51
CA ALA A 141 -5.78 -4.02 0.70
C ALA A 141 -5.84 -2.80 -0.23
N GLY A 142 -5.92 -1.61 0.37
CA GLY A 142 -5.99 -0.34 -0.35
C GLY A 142 -7.29 -0.11 -1.13
N VAL A 143 -8.33 -0.89 -0.83
CA VAL A 143 -9.65 -0.73 -1.45
C VAL A 143 -10.44 0.41 -0.79
N TYR A 144 -10.28 0.54 0.52
CA TYR A 144 -10.96 1.53 1.34
C TYR A 144 -10.01 2.67 1.71
N GLU A 145 -10.57 3.87 1.78
CA GLU A 145 -9.80 5.10 1.95
C GLU A 145 -9.44 5.34 3.42
N THR A 146 -8.35 6.07 3.67
CA THR A 146 -7.95 6.53 5.02
C THR A 146 -7.96 8.04 5.04
N LYS A 147 -8.64 8.65 6.02
CA LYS A 147 -8.65 10.11 6.15
C LYS A 147 -7.83 10.54 7.35
N MET A 148 -6.77 11.31 7.11
CA MET A 148 -5.98 11.91 8.20
C MET A 148 -6.57 13.25 8.59
N THR A 149 -6.68 13.50 9.88
CA THR A 149 -7.12 14.78 10.44
C THR A 149 -5.99 15.41 11.25
N PRO A 150 -5.79 16.73 11.18
CA PRO A 150 -4.66 17.38 11.85
C PRO A 150 -4.87 17.46 13.37
N ASN A 151 -6.14 17.47 13.81
CA ASN A 151 -6.57 17.37 15.20
C ASN A 151 -5.80 18.28 16.18
N ASN A 152 -5.37 19.45 15.70
CA ASN A 152 -4.52 20.40 16.43
C ASN A 152 -5.21 21.75 16.64
N GLN A 153 -6.49 21.86 16.30
CA GLN A 153 -7.27 23.09 16.48
C GLN A 153 -7.45 23.37 17.97
N PRO A 154 -7.42 24.65 18.42
CA PRO A 154 -7.59 24.98 19.83
C PRO A 154 -8.94 24.52 20.40
N ASP A 155 -10.01 24.70 19.62
CA ASP A 155 -11.38 24.33 20.00
C ASP A 155 -11.65 22.83 19.77
N GLY A 156 -12.09 22.15 20.83
CA GLY A 156 -12.48 20.74 20.80
C GLY A 156 -13.67 20.43 19.90
N THR A 157 -14.56 21.41 19.68
CA THR A 157 -15.72 21.24 18.80
C THR A 157 -15.33 21.12 17.34
N THR A 158 -14.35 21.90 16.91
CA THR A 158 -13.79 21.80 15.57
C THR A 158 -13.07 20.47 15.36
N ARG A 159 -12.28 20.01 16.36
CA ARG A 159 -11.61 18.70 16.31
C ARG A 159 -12.62 17.56 16.21
N PHE A 160 -13.62 17.55 17.10
CA PHE A 160 -14.70 16.58 17.10
C PHE A 160 -15.46 16.52 15.77
N ARG A 161 -15.86 17.68 15.22
CA ARG A 161 -16.57 17.74 13.94
C ARG A 161 -15.75 17.10 12.81
N ARG A 162 -14.46 17.42 12.72
CA ARG A 162 -13.56 16.87 11.70
C ARG A 162 -13.37 15.37 11.84
N LEU A 163 -13.30 14.86 13.08
CA LEU A 163 -13.23 13.42 13.35
C LEU A 163 -14.49 12.71 12.87
N VAL A 164 -15.68 13.28 13.14
CA VAL A 164 -16.96 12.74 12.67
C VAL A 164 -17.05 12.77 11.14
N GLU A 165 -16.65 13.86 10.50
CA GLU A 165 -16.61 13.98 9.03
C GLU A 165 -15.68 12.93 8.41
N ALA A 166 -14.50 12.72 8.99
CA ALA A 166 -13.55 11.71 8.54
C ALA A 166 -14.09 10.28 8.69
N LEU A 167 -14.79 9.98 9.80
CA LEU A 167 -15.43 8.69 10.02
C LEU A 167 -16.53 8.43 8.97
N LYS A 168 -17.40 9.41 8.73
CA LYS A 168 -18.45 9.32 7.69
C LYS A 168 -17.86 9.13 6.29
N PHE A 169 -16.74 9.79 5.99
CA PHE A 169 -16.03 9.60 4.72
C PHE A 169 -15.52 8.16 4.57
N VAL A 170 -14.92 7.58 5.61
CA VAL A 170 -14.49 6.18 5.59
C VAL A 170 -15.68 5.24 5.36
N TYR A 171 -16.81 5.47 6.02
CA TYR A 171 -18.05 4.71 5.77
C TYR A 171 -18.55 4.85 4.33
N ALA A 172 -18.50 6.05 3.75
CA ALA A 172 -18.88 6.27 2.36
C ALA A 172 -17.95 5.52 1.39
N SER A 173 -16.66 5.48 1.70
CA SER A 173 -15.65 4.83 0.84
C SER A 173 -15.88 3.34 0.62
N THR A 174 -16.61 2.68 1.52
CA THR A 174 -17.07 1.28 1.36
C THR A 174 -17.92 1.09 0.09
N PHE A 175 -18.60 2.14 -0.36
CA PHE A 175 -19.53 2.12 -1.48
C PHE A 175 -19.02 2.87 -2.71
N PHE A 176 -17.78 3.36 -2.70
CA PHE A 176 -17.18 3.99 -3.87
C PHE A 176 -16.96 2.99 -4.99
N LYS A 177 -16.83 3.52 -6.21
CA LYS A 177 -16.66 2.74 -7.43
C LYS A 177 -15.49 1.74 -7.31
N SER A 178 -14.34 2.16 -6.80
CA SER A 178 -13.18 1.28 -6.62
C SER A 178 -13.47 0.08 -5.70
N ALA A 179 -14.22 0.30 -4.61
CA ALA A 179 -14.62 -0.75 -3.68
C ALA A 179 -15.69 -1.68 -4.26
N ARG A 180 -16.62 -1.14 -5.05
CA ARG A 180 -17.64 -1.94 -5.76
C ARG A 180 -17.02 -2.80 -6.87
N ASP A 181 -16.14 -2.22 -7.68
CA ASP A 181 -15.43 -2.96 -8.75
C ASP A 181 -14.58 -4.09 -8.16
N TYR A 182 -13.92 -3.82 -7.03
CA TYR A 182 -13.19 -4.84 -6.28
C TYR A 182 -14.12 -5.99 -5.84
N ARG A 183 -15.26 -5.69 -5.20
CA ARG A 183 -16.22 -6.71 -4.72
C ARG A 183 -16.78 -7.58 -5.83
N ARG A 184 -17.06 -6.97 -6.99
CA ARG A 184 -17.48 -7.71 -8.20
C ARG A 184 -16.41 -8.71 -8.63
N SER A 185 -15.13 -8.31 -8.63
CA SER A 185 -14.02 -9.21 -9.00
C SER A 185 -13.78 -10.32 -7.98
N SER A 186 -14.03 -10.08 -6.69
CA SER A 186 -13.85 -11.08 -5.62
C SER A 186 -15.06 -12.03 -5.45
N ARG A 187 -16.14 -11.83 -6.22
CA ARG A 187 -17.42 -12.57 -6.11
C ARG A 187 -18.02 -12.53 -4.69
N THR A 188 -17.72 -11.47 -3.94
CA THR A 188 -18.29 -11.24 -2.59
C THR A 188 -19.66 -10.58 -2.72
N SER A 189 -20.64 -10.99 -1.91
CA SER A 189 -21.99 -10.42 -1.97
C SER A 189 -22.02 -8.97 -1.44
N ASP A 190 -22.82 -8.10 -2.08
CA ASP A 190 -22.85 -6.66 -1.78
C ASP A 190 -23.32 -6.31 -0.35
N GLY A 191 -23.96 -7.25 0.36
CA GLY A 191 -24.56 -7.04 1.69
C GLY A 191 -23.80 -7.63 2.88
N GLU A 192 -22.68 -8.32 2.67
CA GLU A 192 -21.92 -8.97 3.77
C GLU A 192 -20.79 -8.10 4.35
N GLU A 193 -20.37 -7.05 3.65
CA GLU A 193 -19.25 -6.22 4.10
C GLU A 193 -19.69 -5.24 5.19
N LYS A 194 -19.05 -5.34 6.36
CA LYS A 194 -19.20 -4.38 7.46
C LYS A 194 -17.90 -3.68 7.74
N MET A 195 -18.01 -2.40 8.08
CA MET A 195 -16.85 -1.53 8.29
C MET A 195 -16.68 -1.15 9.77
N ALA A 196 -15.59 -1.60 10.38
CA ALA A 196 -15.08 -0.96 11.59
C ALA A 196 -14.11 0.17 11.21
N VAL A 197 -13.85 1.09 12.12
CA VAL A 197 -12.95 2.24 11.88
C VAL A 197 -11.93 2.35 13.00
N ILE A 198 -10.65 2.37 12.65
CA ILE A 198 -9.55 2.59 13.59
C ILE A 198 -9.25 4.09 13.63
N LEU A 199 -9.24 4.65 14.84
CA LEU A 199 -8.85 6.03 15.14
C LEU A 199 -7.48 5.98 15.81
N GLN A 200 -6.42 6.21 15.04
CA GLN A 200 -5.03 6.00 15.49
C GLN A 200 -4.21 7.29 15.46
N GLU A 201 -3.40 7.53 16.48
CA GLU A 201 -2.42 8.62 16.47
C GLU A 201 -1.41 8.45 15.32
N VAL A 202 -1.19 9.51 14.55
CA VAL A 202 -0.18 9.52 13.50
C VAL A 202 1.21 9.63 14.15
N VAL A 203 2.09 8.69 13.82
CA VAL A 203 3.50 8.76 14.21
C VAL A 203 4.16 9.90 13.44
N GLY A 204 4.71 10.86 14.15
CA GLY A 204 5.38 12.01 13.54
C GLY A 204 5.75 13.08 14.56
N GLN A 205 6.41 14.11 14.07
CA GLN A 205 6.74 15.30 14.84
C GLN A 205 6.26 16.54 14.09
N ARG A 206 6.00 17.63 14.83
CA ARG A 206 5.59 18.90 14.24
C ARG A 206 6.80 19.73 13.84
N HIS A 207 6.84 20.12 12.57
CA HIS A 207 7.82 21.04 11.99
C HIS A 207 7.08 22.21 11.32
N GLY A 208 6.92 23.31 12.08
CA GLY A 208 6.11 24.46 11.65
C GLY A 208 4.65 24.06 11.38
N ASP A 209 4.26 24.11 10.10
CA ASP A 209 2.92 23.77 9.60
C ASP A 209 2.79 22.33 9.08
N ARG A 210 3.85 21.53 9.21
CA ARG A 210 3.90 20.13 8.75
C ARG A 210 4.01 19.19 9.95
N TYR A 211 3.37 18.03 9.86
CA TYR A 211 3.53 16.95 10.83
C TYR A 211 3.79 15.63 10.11
N TYR A 212 4.94 15.01 10.34
CA TYR A 212 5.35 13.79 9.63
C TYR A 212 6.47 13.05 10.38
N PRO A 213 6.68 11.75 10.12
CA PRO A 213 7.81 10.99 10.67
C PRO A 213 9.09 11.16 9.83
N ASP A 214 10.24 11.05 10.48
CA ASP A 214 11.56 11.10 9.85
C ASP A 214 11.81 9.92 8.90
N VAL A 215 11.21 8.76 9.21
CA VAL A 215 11.26 7.54 8.40
C VAL A 215 9.90 6.86 8.44
N SER A 216 9.38 6.46 7.29
CA SER A 216 8.34 5.45 7.15
C SER A 216 8.90 4.24 6.42
N GLY A 217 8.40 3.06 6.75
CA GLY A 217 8.85 1.83 6.11
C GLY A 217 7.78 0.77 5.95
N VAL A 218 7.92 -0.01 4.89
CA VAL A 218 7.18 -1.26 4.67
C VAL A 218 8.21 -2.38 4.56
N ALA A 219 8.08 -3.40 5.39
CA ALA A 219 8.99 -4.54 5.40
C ALA A 219 8.21 -5.82 5.11
N ARG A 220 8.75 -6.65 4.21
CA ARG A 220 8.21 -7.95 3.84
C ARG A 220 9.26 -9.02 4.13
N SER A 221 8.85 -10.12 4.74
CA SER A 221 9.76 -11.24 4.98
C SER A 221 10.07 -12.03 3.71
N PHE A 222 9.18 -11.97 2.71
CA PHE A 222 9.40 -12.57 1.39
C PHE A 222 9.52 -11.50 0.30
N ASN A 223 10.58 -11.58 -0.51
CA ASN A 223 10.81 -10.71 -1.66
C ASN A 223 10.62 -11.48 -2.97
N PHE A 224 9.62 -11.06 -3.77
CA PHE A 224 9.36 -11.67 -5.08
C PHE A 224 10.29 -11.18 -6.19
N TYR A 225 10.99 -10.05 -5.97
CA TYR A 225 11.95 -9.46 -6.89
C TYR A 225 13.27 -9.16 -6.15
N PRO A 226 14.02 -10.18 -5.75
CA PRO A 226 15.30 -9.99 -5.07
C PRO A 226 16.29 -9.23 -5.94
N THR A 227 16.96 -8.25 -5.35
CA THR A 227 18.02 -7.44 -5.96
C THR A 227 19.30 -7.50 -5.13
N GLY A 228 20.44 -7.10 -5.69
CA GLY A 228 21.70 -7.02 -4.94
C GLY A 228 22.25 -8.39 -4.52
N GLY A 229 21.87 -9.45 -5.24
CA GLY A 229 22.26 -10.83 -4.96
C GLY A 229 21.58 -11.46 -3.73
N ALA A 230 20.53 -10.82 -3.20
CA ALA A 230 19.72 -11.38 -2.14
C ALA A 230 18.88 -12.57 -2.63
N ASP A 231 18.46 -13.43 -1.70
CA ASP A 231 17.50 -14.49 -1.96
C ASP A 231 16.06 -14.04 -1.64
N ARG A 232 15.06 -14.80 -2.09
CA ARG A 232 13.64 -14.42 -1.91
C ARG A 232 13.21 -14.44 -0.44
N ASP A 233 13.73 -15.38 0.35
CA ASP A 233 13.50 -15.54 1.78
C ASP A 233 14.33 -14.57 2.65
N GLU A 234 15.22 -13.79 2.03
CA GLU A 234 15.97 -12.73 2.72
C GLU A 234 15.19 -11.41 2.84
N GLY A 235 13.94 -11.36 2.35
CA GLY A 235 13.00 -10.25 2.50
C GLY A 235 13.35 -8.96 1.77
N VAL A 236 12.50 -7.95 1.94
CA VAL A 236 12.69 -6.58 1.40
C VAL A 236 12.13 -5.54 2.35
N VAL A 237 12.83 -4.42 2.48
CA VAL A 237 12.40 -3.24 3.24
C VAL A 237 12.44 -2.02 2.34
N ASP A 238 11.31 -1.35 2.20
CA ASP A 238 11.15 -0.07 1.53
C ASP A 238 11.14 1.04 2.57
N LEU A 239 12.00 2.06 2.40
CA LEU A 239 12.07 3.23 3.29
C LEU A 239 11.77 4.53 2.53
N ALA A 240 11.04 5.43 3.17
CA ALA A 240 10.73 6.75 2.66
C ALA A 240 10.77 7.81 3.78
N LEU A 241 11.03 9.06 3.41
CA LEU A 241 10.83 10.22 4.26
C LEU A 241 9.35 10.61 4.27
N GLY A 242 8.86 11.10 5.41
CA GLY A 242 7.47 11.55 5.57
C GLY A 242 6.51 10.38 5.76
N LEU A 243 5.21 10.62 5.56
CA LEU A 243 4.17 9.61 5.77
C LEU A 243 4.34 8.42 4.80
N GLY A 244 4.03 7.21 5.29
CA GLY A 244 4.13 5.96 4.54
C GLY A 244 3.29 5.88 3.24
N LYS A 245 2.38 6.84 3.02
CA LYS A 245 1.62 7.00 1.77
C LYS A 245 2.54 7.01 0.54
N THR A 246 3.77 7.53 0.65
CA THR A 246 4.76 7.48 -0.44
C THR A 246 5.03 6.06 -0.92
N ILE A 247 5.21 5.10 0.01
CA ILE A 247 5.52 3.71 -0.32
C ILE A 247 4.25 2.99 -0.80
N VAL A 248 3.14 3.22 -0.10
CA VAL A 248 1.84 2.61 -0.39
C VAL A 248 1.34 2.97 -1.79
N ASP A 249 1.46 4.24 -2.19
CA ASP A 249 1.03 4.77 -3.50
C ASP A 249 2.08 4.51 -4.61
N GLY A 250 3.08 3.66 -4.34
CA GLY A 250 4.10 3.26 -5.30
C GLY A 250 4.96 4.43 -5.78
N GLY A 251 5.26 5.38 -4.91
CA GLY A 251 6.21 6.45 -5.16
C GLY A 251 7.67 5.97 -5.12
N LEU A 252 8.60 6.92 -5.26
CA LEU A 252 10.04 6.66 -5.12
C LEU A 252 10.38 6.45 -3.64
N CYS A 253 11.02 5.31 -3.33
CA CYS A 253 11.50 4.94 -2.01
C CYS A 253 12.87 4.25 -2.14
N TYR A 254 13.55 4.07 -1.01
CA TYR A 254 14.81 3.34 -0.97
C TYR A 254 14.59 1.92 -0.47
N SER A 255 14.81 0.95 -1.35
CA SER A 255 14.57 -0.47 -1.08
C SER A 255 15.88 -1.21 -0.79
N TYR A 256 15.86 -2.16 0.14
CA TYR A 256 17.01 -2.99 0.47
C TYR A 256 16.59 -4.34 1.08
N SER A 257 17.47 -5.36 1.04
CA SER A 257 17.23 -6.62 1.75
C SER A 257 17.62 -6.49 3.22
N PRO A 258 16.74 -6.82 4.19
CA PRO A 258 17.08 -6.77 5.61
C PRO A 258 18.22 -7.71 6.00
N ALA A 259 18.46 -8.80 5.26
CA ALA A 259 19.63 -9.66 5.46
C ALA A 259 20.95 -8.98 5.00
N ARG A 260 20.86 -8.06 4.04
CA ARG A 260 22.01 -7.39 3.39
C ARG A 260 21.84 -5.86 3.33
N PRO A 261 21.72 -5.16 4.47
CA PRO A 261 21.42 -3.72 4.52
C PRO A 261 22.48 -2.81 3.89
N LYS A 262 23.69 -3.33 3.68
CA LYS A 262 24.83 -2.62 3.07
C LYS A 262 24.97 -2.88 1.57
N SER A 263 24.09 -3.69 1.00
CA SER A 263 24.06 -4.06 -0.42
C SER A 263 22.84 -3.44 -1.07
N PRO A 264 22.90 -2.16 -1.51
CA PRO A 264 21.79 -1.55 -2.24
C PRO A 264 21.47 -2.30 -3.55
N PRO A 265 20.29 -2.04 -4.14
CA PRO A 265 20.03 -2.39 -5.52
C PRO A 265 21.16 -1.90 -6.46
N PRO A 266 21.43 -2.62 -7.55
CA PRO A 266 22.53 -2.28 -8.44
C PRO A 266 22.24 -0.98 -9.22
N TYR A 267 22.78 0.14 -8.75
CA TYR A 267 22.81 1.40 -9.50
C TYR A 267 24.06 1.45 -10.37
N SER A 268 23.93 1.84 -11.65
CA SER A 268 25.06 1.91 -12.58
C SER A 268 26.05 3.04 -12.22
N SER A 269 25.58 4.09 -11.55
CA SER A 269 26.39 5.20 -11.05
C SER A 269 25.73 5.95 -9.87
N PRO A 270 26.50 6.74 -9.11
CA PRO A 270 25.96 7.71 -8.14
C PRO A 270 24.94 8.68 -8.72
N ARG A 271 25.04 9.02 -10.01
CA ARG A 271 24.11 9.90 -10.71
C ARG A 271 22.77 9.23 -10.94
N ASP A 272 22.77 7.93 -11.21
CA ASP A 272 21.53 7.16 -11.38
C ASP A 272 20.77 7.11 -10.06
N LEU A 273 21.48 6.86 -8.94
CA LEU A 273 20.89 6.93 -7.61
C LEU A 273 20.30 8.32 -7.30
N LEU A 274 20.97 9.40 -7.71
CA LEU A 274 20.44 10.77 -7.57
C LEU A 274 19.20 11.01 -8.45
N ALA A 275 19.12 10.39 -9.63
CA ALA A 275 17.98 10.53 -10.53
C ALA A 275 16.71 9.85 -9.99
N VAL A 276 16.87 8.71 -9.29
CA VAL A 276 15.76 7.89 -8.79
C VAL A 276 15.47 8.07 -7.30
N THR A 277 16.14 9.01 -6.62
CA THR A 277 15.90 9.27 -5.20
C THR A 277 14.58 10.01 -4.97
N GLN A 278 13.93 9.75 -3.83
CA GLN A 278 12.73 10.48 -3.40
C GLN A 278 13.02 11.98 -3.28
N ARG A 279 12.19 12.82 -3.91
CA ARG A 279 12.34 14.29 -3.94
C ARG A 279 11.28 15.04 -3.16
N GLU A 280 10.12 14.41 -3.00
CA GLU A 280 8.95 14.96 -2.31
C GLU A 280 8.42 13.93 -1.32
N PHE A 281 7.76 14.41 -0.26
CA PHE A 281 7.18 13.57 0.76
C PHE A 281 5.81 14.09 1.21
N TRP A 282 5.02 13.19 1.79
CA TRP A 282 3.72 13.51 2.37
C TRP A 282 3.85 13.90 3.84
N ALA A 283 3.10 14.92 4.25
CA ALA A 283 2.95 15.34 5.63
C ALA A 283 1.49 15.70 5.93
N VAL A 284 1.09 15.64 7.20
CA VAL A 284 -0.19 16.21 7.64
C VAL A 284 -0.03 17.72 7.76
N ASN A 285 -0.91 18.48 7.11
CA ASN A 285 -0.97 19.93 7.23
C ASN A 285 -1.59 20.30 8.58
N VAL A 286 -0.76 20.79 9.49
CA VAL A 286 -1.14 21.29 10.82
C VAL A 286 -1.10 22.82 10.89
N GLY A 287 -0.88 23.49 9.75
CA GLY A 287 -0.91 24.94 9.63
C GLY A 287 -2.32 25.47 9.35
N LYS A 288 -2.41 26.38 8.37
CA LYS A 288 -3.69 26.93 7.93
C LYS A 288 -4.56 25.81 7.35
N ALA A 289 -5.78 25.71 7.87
CA ALA A 289 -6.76 24.77 7.36
C ALA A 289 -7.02 25.02 5.86
N PRO A 290 -7.00 23.98 5.03
CA PRO A 290 -7.35 24.08 3.62
C PRO A 290 -8.84 24.40 3.45
N PRO A 291 -9.27 24.78 2.22
CA PRO A 291 -10.69 24.81 1.89
C PRO A 291 -11.36 23.50 2.26
N TYR A 292 -12.58 23.58 2.79
CA TYR A 292 -13.33 22.42 3.22
C TYR A 292 -13.61 21.49 2.02
N ASP A 293 -13.16 20.24 2.13
CA ASP A 293 -13.40 19.20 1.14
C ASP A 293 -13.61 17.85 1.85
N PRO A 294 -14.84 17.56 2.30
CA PRO A 294 -15.12 16.39 3.10
C PRO A 294 -15.03 15.08 2.29
N ILE A 295 -14.98 15.18 0.96
CA ILE A 295 -14.96 14.04 0.04
C ILE A 295 -13.55 13.74 -0.48
N ALA A 296 -12.57 14.61 -0.25
CA ALA A 296 -11.17 14.32 -0.54
C ALA A 296 -10.51 13.53 0.60
N GLU A 297 -9.85 12.41 0.25
CA GLU A 297 -8.96 11.65 1.15
C GLU A 297 -7.82 12.53 1.67
N THR A 298 -7.25 13.34 0.77
CA THR A 298 -6.03 14.13 0.99
C THR A 298 -6.28 15.55 1.47
N GLU A 299 -7.52 15.88 1.90
CA GLU A 299 -7.93 17.23 2.33
C GLU A 299 -6.89 17.89 3.25
N TYR A 300 -6.38 17.15 4.23
CA TYR A 300 -5.40 17.65 5.21
C TYR A 300 -3.96 17.18 4.97
N LEU A 301 -3.65 16.61 3.79
CA LEU A 301 -2.30 16.21 3.43
C LEU A 301 -1.64 17.29 2.58
N ALA A 302 -0.35 17.51 2.83
CA ALA A 302 0.49 18.40 2.06
C ALA A 302 1.70 17.62 1.51
N ARG A 303 2.17 18.05 0.34
CA ARG A 303 3.45 17.61 -0.24
C ARG A 303 4.51 18.66 0.05
N ALA A 304 5.69 18.20 0.44
CA ALA A 304 6.85 19.05 0.68
C ALA A 304 8.11 18.42 0.04
N GLY A 305 9.13 19.24 -0.25
CA GLY A 305 10.37 18.81 -0.88
C GLY A 305 11.51 18.61 0.12
N LEU A 306 12.63 18.06 -0.35
CA LEU A 306 13.81 17.83 0.50
C LEU A 306 14.38 19.12 1.11
N ARG A 307 14.16 20.29 0.50
CA ARG A 307 14.63 21.57 1.06
C ARG A 307 13.89 21.92 2.35
N GLU A 308 12.58 21.72 2.37
CA GLU A 308 11.75 21.89 3.55
C GLU A 308 12.16 20.90 4.64
N ALA A 309 12.39 19.63 4.30
CA ALA A 309 12.88 18.63 5.26
C ALA A 309 14.27 18.96 5.83
N GLU A 310 15.15 19.54 5.02
CA GLU A 310 16.47 19.98 5.48
C GLU A 310 16.36 21.15 6.46
N TYR A 311 15.48 22.11 6.19
CA TYR A 311 15.16 23.19 7.13
C TYR A 311 14.52 22.66 8.42
N ASP A 312 13.67 21.65 8.31
CA ASP A 312 13.00 21.00 9.43
C ASP A 312 13.95 20.11 10.26
N GLY A 313 15.18 19.87 9.79
CA GLY A 313 16.22 19.09 10.47
C GLY A 313 16.08 17.57 10.34
N THR A 314 15.10 17.07 9.59
CA THR A 314 14.72 15.64 9.57
C THR A 314 15.58 14.78 8.65
N LEU A 315 16.49 15.37 7.87
CA LEU A 315 17.34 14.62 6.92
C LEU A 315 18.57 13.96 7.55
N ARG A 316 18.88 14.26 8.81
CA ARG A 316 20.12 13.84 9.48
C ARG A 316 20.39 12.33 9.38
N TYR A 317 19.35 11.51 9.51
CA TYR A 317 19.46 10.05 9.53
C TYR A 317 19.04 9.37 8.22
N SER A 318 18.42 10.12 7.30
CA SER A 318 17.79 9.57 6.09
C SER A 318 18.56 9.91 4.82
N ALA A 319 19.39 10.96 4.84
CA ALA A 319 20.06 11.49 3.64
C ALA A 319 21.57 11.28 3.61
N SER A 320 22.08 11.15 2.40
CA SER A 320 23.47 11.34 1.99
C SER A 320 23.57 12.53 1.03
N THR A 321 24.79 12.96 0.74
CA THR A 321 25.07 14.07 -0.18
C THR A 321 25.84 13.61 -1.40
N TYR A 322 25.36 13.97 -2.58
CA TYR A 322 26.12 13.81 -3.82
C TYR A 322 27.15 14.93 -3.97
N VAL A 323 28.43 14.55 -4.09
CA VAL A 323 29.56 15.47 -4.25
C VAL A 323 30.01 15.44 -5.70
N ALA A 324 29.55 16.44 -6.48
CA ALA A 324 29.74 16.50 -7.93
C ALA A 324 31.21 16.48 -8.35
N ASP A 325 32.09 17.17 -7.62
CA ASP A 325 33.52 17.29 -7.96
C ASP A 325 34.27 15.95 -7.95
N SER A 326 33.76 14.98 -7.18
CA SER A 326 34.38 13.65 -7.04
C SER A 326 33.50 12.51 -7.55
N ASP A 327 32.31 12.82 -8.07
CA ASP A 327 31.28 11.87 -8.48
C ASP A 327 31.01 10.77 -7.42
N ARG A 328 30.81 11.19 -6.17
CA ARG A 328 30.66 10.29 -5.01
C ARG A 328 29.46 10.64 -4.15
N VAL A 329 28.94 9.64 -3.45
CA VAL A 329 27.92 9.82 -2.40
C VAL A 329 28.62 9.77 -1.05
N SER A 330 28.47 10.84 -0.26
CA SER A 330 28.99 10.95 1.09
C SER A 330 27.84 10.81 2.10
N PRO A 331 27.89 9.85 3.04
CA PRO A 331 26.85 9.70 4.06
C PRO A 331 26.64 10.98 4.90
N GLY A 332 25.37 11.33 5.11
CA GLY A 332 24.96 12.52 5.86
C GLY A 332 24.83 13.79 5.00
N ILE A 333 24.50 14.89 5.68
CA ILE A 333 24.16 16.20 5.09
C ILE A 333 25.25 17.28 5.24
N GLY A 334 26.41 16.92 5.79
CA GLY A 334 27.50 17.85 6.07
C GLY A 334 28.11 18.51 4.82
N PRO A 335 28.46 17.75 3.77
CA PRO A 335 28.95 18.33 2.51
C PRO A 335 27.88 19.18 1.81
N ALA A 336 28.32 20.12 0.98
CA ALA A 336 27.43 20.85 0.08
C ALA A 336 27.12 20.00 -1.15
N GLY A 337 25.85 19.94 -1.55
CA GLY A 337 25.41 19.25 -2.76
C GLY A 337 23.98 18.75 -2.69
N PRO A 338 23.48 18.14 -3.79
CA PRO A 338 22.16 17.51 -3.82
C PRO A 338 22.03 16.39 -2.78
N ARG A 339 20.85 16.28 -2.16
CA ARG A 339 20.54 15.25 -1.18
C ARG A 339 20.03 13.98 -1.87
N ILE A 340 20.48 12.83 -1.38
CA ILE A 340 20.04 11.49 -1.78
C ILE A 340 19.46 10.81 -0.55
N LEU A 341 18.20 10.42 -0.60
CA LEU A 341 17.60 9.57 0.43
C LEU A 341 18.00 8.11 0.20
N ASN A 342 18.99 7.66 0.95
CA ASN A 342 19.50 6.28 0.94
C ASN A 342 19.65 5.68 2.35
N PHE A 343 19.27 6.44 3.38
CA PHE A 343 19.30 6.01 4.78
C PHE A 343 20.64 5.45 5.25
N ALA A 344 21.75 5.82 4.60
CA ALA A 344 23.09 5.34 4.94
C ALA A 344 23.49 5.58 6.41
N PRO A 345 23.10 6.70 7.07
CA PRO A 345 23.33 6.86 8.50
C PRO A 345 22.71 5.74 9.38
N LEU A 346 21.58 5.16 8.98
CA LEU A 346 20.90 4.09 9.69
C LEU A 346 21.34 2.70 9.21
N LEU A 347 21.55 2.51 7.92
CA LEU A 347 21.80 1.20 7.31
C LEU A 347 23.28 0.83 7.21
N VAL A 348 24.15 1.82 6.99
CA VAL A 348 25.59 1.62 6.75
C VAL A 348 26.40 2.03 7.98
N LEU A 349 26.15 3.24 8.49
CA LEU A 349 26.84 3.76 9.67
C LEU A 349 26.24 3.23 10.99
N GLU A 350 25.04 2.63 10.93
CA GLU A 350 24.36 2.00 12.06
C GLU A 350 24.27 2.92 13.30
N GLN A 351 24.03 4.23 13.10
CA GLN A 351 23.91 5.18 14.21
C GLN A 351 22.78 4.80 15.18
N TYR A 352 21.74 4.15 14.64
CA TYR A 352 20.72 3.44 15.40
C TYR A 352 20.45 2.08 14.74
N PRO A 353 20.10 1.03 15.51
CA PRO A 353 19.98 -0.33 15.00
C PRO A 353 18.64 -0.59 14.31
N LEU A 354 18.21 0.29 13.39
CA LEU A 354 16.93 0.19 12.68
C LEU A 354 16.75 -1.19 12.03
N ASN A 355 17.72 -1.63 11.24
CA ASN A 355 17.59 -2.90 10.53
C ASN A 355 17.49 -4.10 11.47
N SER A 356 18.19 -4.08 12.61
CA SER A 356 18.10 -5.14 13.62
C SER A 356 16.70 -5.21 14.25
N VAL A 357 16.10 -4.05 14.53
CA VAL A 357 14.72 -3.95 15.01
C VAL A 357 13.73 -4.46 13.96
N VAL A 358 13.87 -4.04 12.70
CA VAL A 358 12.99 -4.49 11.60
C VAL A 358 13.07 -6.00 11.40
N ARG A 359 14.27 -6.60 11.40
CA ARG A 359 14.44 -8.05 11.36
C ARG A 359 13.77 -8.76 12.52
N SER A 360 13.97 -8.25 13.73
CA SER A 360 13.35 -8.82 14.92
C SER A 360 11.82 -8.73 14.88
N LEU A 361 11.27 -7.67 14.27
CA LEU A 361 9.85 -7.51 14.04
C LEU A 361 9.32 -8.53 13.03
N LEU A 362 9.98 -8.67 11.87
CA LEU A 362 9.62 -9.67 10.85
C LEU A 362 9.62 -11.08 11.46
N ASP A 363 10.74 -11.52 12.04
CA ASP A 363 10.89 -12.82 12.70
C ASP A 363 9.77 -13.10 13.72
N SER A 364 9.45 -12.10 14.55
CA SER A 364 8.45 -12.26 15.62
C SER A 364 7.03 -12.30 15.07
N CYS A 365 6.76 -11.54 14.01
CA CYS A 365 5.49 -11.54 13.31
C CYS A 365 5.28 -12.87 12.57
N GLU A 366 6.29 -13.38 11.85
CA GLU A 366 6.22 -14.66 11.15
C GLU A 366 5.99 -15.83 12.09
N ARG A 367 6.66 -15.86 13.25
CA ARG A 367 6.42 -16.88 14.26
C ARG A 367 5.00 -16.81 14.84
N ALA A 368 4.45 -15.60 14.97
CA ALA A 368 3.11 -15.41 15.50
C ALA A 368 2.01 -15.77 14.49
N THR A 369 2.22 -15.53 13.20
CA THR A 369 1.26 -15.81 12.11
C THR A 369 1.42 -17.21 11.50
N GLY A 370 2.62 -17.79 11.60
CA GLY A 370 2.99 -19.05 10.94
C GLY A 370 3.13 -18.94 9.42
N ARG A 371 3.32 -17.72 8.89
CA ARG A 371 3.41 -17.40 7.45
C ARG A 371 4.32 -16.19 7.25
N ASP A 372 4.76 -15.97 6.02
CA ASP A 372 5.39 -14.71 5.60
C ASP A 372 4.50 -13.51 5.92
N VAL A 373 5.10 -12.35 6.19
CA VAL A 373 4.38 -11.16 6.65
C VAL A 373 4.89 -9.88 5.99
N GLU A 374 3.97 -8.95 5.78
CA GLU A 374 4.23 -7.54 5.54
C GLU A 374 3.93 -6.76 6.83
N ILE A 375 4.83 -5.85 7.21
CA ILE A 375 4.64 -4.92 8.33
C ILE A 375 4.84 -3.49 7.85
N GLU A 376 4.03 -2.58 8.36
CA GLU A 376 4.19 -1.13 8.16
C GLU A 376 4.65 -0.49 9.47
N PHE A 377 5.61 0.43 9.39
CA PHE A 377 6.11 1.15 10.54
C PHE A 377 6.47 2.60 10.19
N ALA A 378 6.56 3.43 11.21
CA ALA A 378 7.11 4.78 11.11
C ALA A 378 8.01 5.08 12.31
N MET A 379 9.00 5.94 12.13
CA MET A 379 10.00 6.24 13.14
C MET A 379 10.24 7.75 13.23
N THR A 380 10.42 8.22 14.46
CA THR A 380 10.71 9.61 14.80
C THR A 380 11.97 9.71 15.65
N PHE A 381 12.74 10.78 15.46
CA PHE A 381 13.92 11.09 16.27
C PHE A 381 13.65 12.35 17.11
N PRO A 382 13.03 12.23 18.30
CA PRO A 382 12.75 13.39 19.14
C PRO A 382 14.04 14.01 19.68
N GLU A 383 14.09 15.34 19.66
CA GLU A 383 15.19 16.11 20.25
C GLU A 383 14.97 16.30 21.76
N GLY A 384 16.02 16.16 22.57
CA GLY A 384 15.97 16.40 24.01
C GLY A 384 16.86 15.45 24.83
N ALA A 385 17.27 15.90 26.02
CA ALA A 385 18.05 15.07 26.93
C ALA A 385 17.19 13.90 27.44
N GLY A 386 17.59 12.66 27.13
CA GLY A 386 16.87 11.44 27.51
C GLY A 386 15.78 10.99 26.53
N SER A 387 15.54 11.74 25.44
CA SER A 387 14.61 11.35 24.37
C SER A 387 15.20 10.19 23.55
N LYS A 388 14.47 9.08 23.45
CA LYS A 388 14.87 7.95 22.60
C LYS A 388 14.13 8.00 21.26
N PRO A 389 14.75 7.55 20.15
CA PRO A 389 14.02 7.31 18.92
C PRO A 389 12.86 6.33 19.15
N HIS A 390 11.73 6.61 18.54
CA HIS A 390 10.51 5.81 18.68
C HIS A 390 10.09 5.26 17.32
N LEU A 391 9.90 3.94 17.25
CA LEU A 391 9.36 3.21 16.10
C LEU A 391 7.94 2.76 16.43
N GLY A 392 6.97 3.37 15.74
CA GLY A 392 5.57 3.00 15.79
C GLY A 392 5.25 1.89 14.80
N PHE A 393 4.76 0.76 15.30
CA PHE A 393 4.22 -0.35 14.51
C PHE A 393 2.80 0.00 14.06
N LEU A 394 2.58 0.08 12.74
CA LEU A 394 1.36 0.63 12.15
C LEU A 394 0.41 -0.44 11.61
N GLN A 395 0.94 -1.55 11.09
CA GLN A 395 0.15 -2.62 10.50
C GLN A 395 0.95 -3.91 10.38
N ILE A 396 0.25 -5.04 10.43
CA ILE A 396 0.72 -6.37 10.02
C ILE A 396 -0.27 -6.93 9.00
N ARG A 397 0.24 -7.63 7.98
CA ARG A 397 -0.55 -8.43 7.03
C ARG A 397 0.18 -9.75 6.75
N PRO A 398 -0.48 -10.91 6.87
CA PRO A 398 0.07 -12.16 6.34
C PRO A 398 0.18 -12.09 4.81
N MET A 399 1.28 -12.59 4.26
CA MET A 399 1.48 -12.67 2.81
C MET A 399 1.04 -14.04 2.28
N VAL A 400 0.47 -14.04 1.08
CA VAL A 400 0.14 -15.27 0.35
C VAL A 400 1.30 -15.60 -0.58
N VAL A 401 2.15 -16.51 -0.13
CA VAL A 401 3.12 -17.19 -0.98
C VAL A 401 2.51 -18.55 -1.32
N SER A 402 2.33 -18.84 -2.60
CA SER A 402 1.71 -20.10 -3.02
C SER A 402 2.67 -21.27 -2.83
N ASP A 403 2.15 -22.36 -2.26
CA ASP A 403 2.87 -23.63 -2.08
C ASP A 403 2.72 -24.60 -3.28
N GLU A 404 1.93 -24.24 -4.30
CA GLU A 404 1.76 -25.10 -5.48
C GLU A 404 3.11 -25.41 -6.15
N GLU A 405 3.34 -26.68 -6.48
CA GLU A 405 4.52 -27.09 -7.25
C GLU A 405 4.24 -26.90 -8.74
N VAL A 406 4.60 -25.72 -9.25
CA VAL A 406 4.69 -25.45 -10.68
C VAL A 406 6.16 -25.37 -11.04
N HIS A 407 6.57 -26.15 -12.03
CA HIS A 407 7.93 -26.09 -12.56
C HIS A 407 7.90 -25.47 -13.95
N VAL A 408 8.74 -24.47 -14.17
CA VAL A 408 9.02 -23.89 -15.49
C VAL A 408 10.50 -24.08 -15.77
N ASP A 409 10.81 -25.02 -16.67
CA ASP A 409 12.19 -25.30 -17.06
C ASP A 409 12.81 -24.16 -17.87
N GLU A 410 14.14 -24.02 -17.88
CA GLU A 410 14.79 -22.99 -18.72
C GLU A 410 14.50 -23.19 -20.20
N GLY A 411 14.44 -24.43 -20.68
CA GLY A 411 14.09 -24.72 -22.07
C GLY A 411 12.64 -24.35 -22.44
N GLU A 412 11.75 -24.24 -21.45
CA GLU A 412 10.37 -23.78 -21.68
C GLU A 412 10.32 -22.27 -22.01
N LEU A 413 11.29 -21.49 -21.52
CA LEU A 413 11.36 -20.04 -21.77
C LEU A 413 11.71 -19.68 -23.23
N ASP A 414 12.25 -20.64 -23.99
CA ASP A 414 12.66 -20.51 -25.38
C ASP A 414 11.82 -21.41 -26.32
N SER A 415 10.69 -21.93 -25.84
CA SER A 415 9.85 -22.85 -26.59
C SER A 415 9.20 -22.22 -27.82
N PRO A 416 8.90 -23.02 -28.87
CA PRO A 416 8.10 -22.55 -29.99
C PRO A 416 6.68 -22.16 -29.51
N ASN A 417 6.05 -21.19 -30.18
CA ASN A 417 4.72 -20.65 -29.85
C ASN A 417 4.62 -19.84 -28.54
N LEU A 418 5.74 -19.24 -28.14
CA LEU A 418 5.80 -18.35 -26.99
C LEU A 418 5.24 -16.96 -27.35
N LEU A 419 4.33 -16.45 -26.51
CA LEU A 419 3.91 -15.04 -26.55
C LEU A 419 4.93 -14.15 -25.82
N LEU A 420 5.33 -14.58 -24.62
CA LEU A 420 6.37 -13.93 -23.80
C LEU A 420 6.90 -14.91 -22.74
N SER A 421 8.13 -14.68 -22.28
CA SER A 421 8.69 -15.32 -21.09
C SER A 421 9.40 -14.31 -20.21
N SER A 422 9.57 -14.64 -18.93
CA SER A 422 10.29 -13.82 -17.98
C SER A 422 10.97 -14.65 -16.91
N ARG A 423 12.10 -14.12 -16.42
CA ARG A 423 12.84 -14.59 -15.23
C ARG A 423 12.56 -13.71 -14.00
N HIS A 424 11.61 -12.78 -14.12
CA HIS A 424 11.15 -11.90 -13.06
C HIS A 424 9.63 -11.95 -13.02
N VAL A 425 9.10 -13.00 -12.38
CA VAL A 425 7.65 -13.18 -12.21
C VAL A 425 7.25 -13.27 -10.74
N MET A 426 5.96 -13.04 -10.52
CA MET A 426 5.28 -13.17 -9.25
C MET A 426 3.95 -13.90 -9.47
N GLY A 427 3.51 -14.61 -8.45
CA GLY A 427 2.41 -15.55 -8.50
C GLY A 427 2.96 -16.96 -8.62
N ASN A 428 2.07 -17.94 -8.64
CA ASN A 428 2.43 -19.33 -8.87
C ASN A 428 1.16 -20.03 -9.32
N GLY A 429 1.26 -20.88 -10.34
CA GLY A 429 0.10 -21.59 -10.86
C GLY A 429 0.11 -21.75 -12.37
N VAL A 430 -0.94 -22.39 -12.87
CA VAL A 430 -1.21 -22.57 -14.29
C VAL A 430 -2.59 -22.00 -14.60
N VAL A 431 -2.68 -21.11 -15.59
CA VAL A 431 -3.95 -20.56 -16.07
C VAL A 431 -4.14 -20.95 -17.53
N GLU A 432 -5.26 -21.62 -17.82
CA GLU A 432 -5.62 -22.10 -19.16
C GLU A 432 -6.98 -21.57 -19.63
N THR A 433 -7.50 -20.53 -18.98
CA THR A 433 -8.85 -19.99 -19.21
C THR A 433 -8.86 -18.63 -19.92
N ILE A 434 -7.70 -18.07 -20.23
CA ILE A 434 -7.59 -16.71 -20.79
C ILE A 434 -7.66 -16.78 -22.31
N GLU A 435 -8.68 -16.15 -22.90
CA GLU A 435 -8.83 -16.00 -24.35
C GLU A 435 -8.70 -14.54 -24.82
N ASP A 436 -8.80 -13.59 -23.89
CA ASP A 436 -8.73 -12.17 -24.19
C ASP A 436 -7.37 -11.60 -23.81
N VAL A 437 -6.82 -10.77 -24.69
CA VAL A 437 -5.60 -9.99 -24.41
C VAL A 437 -5.91 -8.52 -24.61
N VAL A 438 -5.70 -7.75 -23.55
CA VAL A 438 -5.78 -6.29 -23.56
C VAL A 438 -4.37 -5.76 -23.47
N TYR A 439 -3.93 -5.00 -24.47
CA TYR A 439 -2.57 -4.46 -24.48
C TYR A 439 -2.50 -3.01 -24.91
N VAL A 440 -1.51 -2.30 -24.35
CA VAL A 440 -1.16 -0.94 -24.76
C VAL A 440 -0.32 -1.01 -26.02
N LYS A 441 -0.70 -0.27 -27.06
CA LYS A 441 -0.07 -0.29 -28.38
C LYS A 441 1.34 0.32 -28.31
N PRO A 442 2.41 -0.43 -28.62
CA PRO A 442 3.79 0.08 -28.51
C PRO A 442 4.05 1.32 -29.37
N ALA A 443 3.48 1.36 -30.58
CA ALA A 443 3.78 2.38 -31.59
C ALA A 443 3.30 3.79 -31.24
N VAL A 444 2.28 3.92 -30.38
CA VAL A 444 1.63 5.21 -30.05
C VAL A 444 1.78 5.57 -28.57
N PHE A 445 2.38 4.70 -27.76
CA PHE A 445 2.53 4.94 -26.34
C PHE A 445 3.64 5.98 -26.08
N GLU A 446 3.31 6.97 -25.25
CA GLU A 446 4.26 7.91 -24.66
C GLU A 446 3.86 8.15 -23.19
N THR A 447 4.85 8.44 -22.32
CA THR A 447 4.64 8.65 -20.87
C THR A 447 3.63 9.75 -20.56
N ARG A 448 3.52 10.78 -21.40
CA ARG A 448 2.50 11.84 -21.25
C ARG A 448 1.04 11.35 -21.39
N HIS A 449 0.82 10.18 -21.98
CA HIS A 449 -0.52 9.61 -22.22
C HIS A 449 -0.93 8.57 -21.18
N THR A 450 -0.11 8.28 -20.16
CA THR A 450 -0.36 7.22 -19.18
C THR A 450 -1.70 7.35 -18.45
N ARG A 451 -2.14 8.56 -18.13
CA ARG A 451 -3.47 8.80 -17.54
C ARG A 451 -4.62 8.40 -18.46
N THR A 452 -4.55 8.84 -19.72
CA THR A 452 -5.57 8.51 -20.75
C THR A 452 -5.58 7.01 -21.03
N VAL A 453 -4.42 6.34 -21.00
CA VAL A 453 -4.33 4.87 -21.09
C VAL A 453 -5.09 4.22 -19.93
N GLY A 454 -4.89 4.69 -18.69
CA GLY A 454 -5.62 4.19 -17.52
C GLY A 454 -7.14 4.27 -17.67
N GLU A 455 -7.66 5.40 -18.16
CA GLU A 455 -9.10 5.59 -18.43
C GLU A 455 -9.63 4.64 -19.53
N GLN A 456 -8.81 4.37 -20.56
CA GLN A 456 -9.18 3.43 -21.63
C GLN A 456 -9.18 1.99 -21.13
N LEU A 457 -8.22 1.62 -20.28
CA LEU A 457 -8.15 0.29 -19.65
C LEU A 457 -9.34 0.04 -18.73
N GLU A 458 -9.74 1.05 -17.94
CA GLU A 458 -10.92 0.94 -17.07
C GLU A 458 -12.19 0.57 -17.85
N LYS A 459 -12.39 1.19 -19.02
CA LYS A 459 -13.53 0.86 -19.91
C LYS A 459 -13.47 -0.57 -20.44
N MET A 460 -12.27 -1.05 -20.80
CA MET A 460 -12.08 -2.43 -21.25
C MET A 460 -12.32 -3.44 -20.13
N ASN A 461 -11.77 -3.16 -18.94
CA ASN A 461 -11.95 -3.97 -17.74
C ASN A 461 -13.43 -4.09 -17.36
N ALA A 462 -14.17 -2.97 -17.30
CA ALA A 462 -15.60 -2.99 -16.99
C ALA A 462 -16.39 -3.90 -17.94
N ARG A 463 -16.16 -3.80 -19.25
CA ARG A 463 -16.82 -4.64 -20.25
C ARG A 463 -16.49 -6.12 -20.09
N LEU A 464 -15.25 -6.47 -19.77
CA LEU A 464 -14.82 -7.86 -19.61
C LEU A 464 -15.32 -8.45 -18.29
N LEU A 465 -15.37 -7.66 -17.21
CA LEU A 465 -15.96 -8.04 -15.94
C LEU A 465 -17.46 -8.32 -16.07
N ASP A 466 -18.21 -7.47 -16.78
CA ASP A 466 -19.65 -7.69 -17.03
C ASP A 466 -19.93 -8.98 -17.80
N GLN A 467 -18.93 -9.50 -18.52
CA GLN A 467 -19.01 -10.75 -19.28
C GLN A 467 -18.44 -11.97 -18.51
N ASP A 468 -17.88 -11.77 -17.30
CA ASP A 468 -17.12 -12.76 -16.53
C ASP A 468 -15.94 -13.37 -17.34
N ARG A 469 -15.23 -12.52 -18.10
CA ARG A 469 -14.16 -12.95 -19.00
C ARG A 469 -12.78 -12.52 -18.47
N PRO A 470 -11.97 -13.46 -17.95
CA PRO A 470 -10.62 -13.15 -17.50
C PRO A 470 -9.72 -12.85 -18.69
N TYR A 471 -8.77 -11.94 -18.49
CA TYR A 471 -7.88 -11.51 -19.58
C TYR A 471 -6.41 -11.38 -19.15
N LEU A 472 -5.54 -11.39 -20.15
CA LEU A 472 -4.13 -11.01 -20.04
C LEU A 472 -3.98 -9.51 -20.31
N LEU A 473 -3.37 -8.78 -19.39
CA LEU A 473 -3.08 -7.35 -19.51
C LEU A 473 -1.60 -7.12 -19.82
N ILE A 474 -1.29 -6.36 -20.87
CA ILE A 474 0.10 -5.99 -21.22
C ILE A 474 0.22 -4.48 -21.34
N GLY A 475 1.17 -3.87 -20.64
CA GLY A 475 1.40 -2.42 -20.72
C GLY A 475 2.82 -2.03 -20.39
N PHE A 476 3.08 -0.73 -20.32
CA PHE A 476 4.42 -0.17 -20.21
C PHE A 476 4.66 0.55 -18.89
N GLY A 477 5.83 0.34 -18.29
CA GLY A 477 6.23 0.94 -17.03
C GLY A 477 5.51 0.33 -15.82
N ARG A 478 5.64 1.01 -14.67
CA ARG A 478 5.13 0.58 -13.38
C ARG A 478 3.60 0.73 -13.28
N TRP A 479 2.89 -0.35 -13.03
CA TRP A 479 1.45 -0.30 -12.72
C TRP A 479 1.20 0.16 -11.29
N GLY A 480 0.15 0.97 -11.13
CA GLY A 480 -0.31 1.42 -9.81
C GLY A 480 0.57 2.49 -9.16
N SER A 481 1.52 3.08 -9.91
CA SER A 481 2.28 4.24 -9.41
C SER A 481 1.43 5.51 -9.49
N SER A 482 1.52 6.35 -8.46
CA SER A 482 0.98 7.71 -8.48
C SER A 482 1.77 8.67 -9.39
N ASP A 483 2.98 8.30 -9.81
CA ASP A 483 3.80 9.08 -10.75
C ASP A 483 3.53 8.65 -12.21
N PRO A 484 2.91 9.50 -13.04
CA PRO A 484 2.60 9.18 -14.44
C PRO A 484 3.83 9.01 -15.33
N TRP A 485 5.01 9.46 -14.89
CA TRP A 485 6.27 9.27 -15.61
C TRP A 485 6.88 7.90 -15.34
N LEU A 486 6.50 7.26 -14.23
CA LEU A 486 7.00 5.93 -13.88
C LEU A 486 6.20 4.79 -14.53
N GLY A 487 4.97 5.05 -14.96
CA GLY A 487 4.13 4.04 -15.60
C GLY A 487 2.68 4.46 -15.68
N ILE A 488 1.78 3.49 -15.72
CA ILE A 488 0.35 3.72 -15.91
C ILE A 488 -0.34 3.84 -14.53
N PRO A 489 -0.84 5.03 -14.15
CA PRO A 489 -1.45 5.28 -12.86
C PRO A 489 -2.87 4.72 -12.81
N VAL A 490 -3.00 3.41 -12.58
CA VAL A 490 -4.29 2.73 -12.39
C VAL A 490 -4.50 2.33 -10.93
N LYS A 491 -5.72 2.50 -10.43
CA LYS A 491 -6.18 1.83 -9.21
C LYS A 491 -6.49 0.36 -9.53
N TRP A 492 -6.39 -0.53 -8.52
CA TRP A 492 -6.67 -1.96 -8.72
C TRP A 492 -8.04 -2.22 -9.35
N GLY A 493 -9.10 -1.54 -8.90
CA GLY A 493 -10.45 -1.69 -9.46
C GLY A 493 -10.56 -1.40 -10.96
N GLN A 494 -9.62 -0.65 -11.55
CA GLN A 494 -9.61 -0.34 -12.98
C GLN A 494 -9.06 -1.50 -13.84
N ILE A 495 -8.40 -2.50 -13.24
CA ILE A 495 -7.79 -3.64 -13.94
C ILE A 495 -8.04 -4.99 -13.26
N CYS A 496 -8.98 -5.05 -12.30
CA CYS A 496 -9.18 -6.22 -11.43
C CYS A 496 -9.69 -7.49 -12.14
N GLY A 497 -10.15 -7.39 -13.40
CA GLY A 497 -10.50 -8.56 -14.21
C GLY A 497 -9.30 -9.30 -14.82
N ALA A 498 -8.09 -8.71 -14.76
CA ALA A 498 -6.89 -9.34 -15.27
C ALA A 498 -6.49 -10.55 -14.42
N LYS A 499 -6.21 -11.69 -15.07
CA LYS A 499 -5.66 -12.89 -14.42
C LYS A 499 -4.17 -13.09 -14.69
N ALA A 500 -3.64 -12.37 -15.68
CA ALA A 500 -2.22 -12.19 -15.88
C ALA A 500 -1.93 -10.73 -16.26
N ILE A 501 -0.87 -10.15 -15.72
CA ILE A 501 -0.43 -8.77 -15.98
C ILE A 501 1.05 -8.78 -16.37
N VAL A 502 1.40 -8.01 -17.38
CA VAL A 502 2.76 -7.87 -17.89
C VAL A 502 3.18 -6.40 -17.83
N GLU A 503 4.25 -6.11 -17.09
CA GLU A 503 4.98 -4.85 -17.17
C GLU A 503 6.09 -5.00 -18.21
N ALA A 504 5.94 -4.32 -19.34
CA ALA A 504 7.02 -4.16 -20.30
C ALA A 504 7.78 -2.86 -20.03
N THR A 505 9.11 -2.88 -20.18
CA THR A 505 9.91 -1.65 -20.15
C THR A 505 10.18 -1.12 -21.55
N ARG A 506 10.67 0.11 -21.63
CA ARG A 506 11.17 0.73 -22.87
C ARG A 506 12.60 1.25 -22.64
N PRO A 507 13.38 1.53 -23.70
CA PRO A 507 14.72 2.11 -23.54
C PRO A 507 14.73 3.42 -22.73
N ASP A 508 13.66 4.20 -22.82
CA ASP A 508 13.44 5.47 -22.11
C ASP A 508 12.79 5.30 -20.72
N MET A 509 12.48 4.06 -20.31
CA MET A 509 11.78 3.72 -19.06
C MET A 509 12.46 2.50 -18.40
N MET A 510 13.68 2.68 -17.88
CA MET A 510 14.30 1.70 -16.99
C MET A 510 13.79 1.94 -15.57
N ILE A 511 12.74 1.23 -15.20
CA ILE A 511 12.02 1.44 -13.94
C ILE A 511 11.93 0.08 -13.25
N GLU A 512 12.28 0.04 -11.97
CA GLU A 512 12.12 -1.16 -11.16
C GLU A 512 10.64 -1.58 -11.12
N ALA A 513 10.39 -2.89 -11.12
CA ALA A 513 9.04 -3.45 -11.08
C ALA A 513 8.23 -2.90 -9.90
N SER A 514 6.91 -2.78 -10.06
CA SER A 514 6.07 -2.19 -9.01
C SER A 514 6.09 -2.98 -7.71
N GLN A 515 6.67 -2.41 -6.65
CA GLN A 515 6.57 -2.94 -5.27
C GLN A 515 5.58 -2.15 -4.39
N GLY A 516 4.59 -1.47 -5.00
CA GLY A 516 3.60 -0.70 -4.23
C GLY A 516 2.80 -1.66 -3.33
N SER A 517 2.80 -1.43 -2.01
CA SER A 517 2.37 -2.46 -1.03
C SER A 517 0.95 -2.97 -1.26
N HIS A 518 -0.02 -2.07 -1.44
CA HIS A 518 -1.41 -2.46 -1.64
C HIS A 518 -1.65 -3.13 -3.00
N PHE A 519 -1.06 -2.58 -4.07
CA PHE A 519 -1.20 -3.15 -5.41
C PHE A 519 -0.62 -4.56 -5.47
N PHE A 520 0.55 -4.75 -4.86
CA PHE A 520 1.26 -6.00 -4.81
C PHE A 520 0.54 -7.06 -3.96
N HIS A 521 -0.03 -6.64 -2.83
CA HIS A 521 -0.86 -7.53 -2.02
C HIS A 521 -2.08 -8.05 -2.80
N ASN A 522 -2.71 -7.21 -3.61
CA ASN A 522 -3.84 -7.64 -4.44
C ASN A 522 -3.40 -8.67 -5.47
N ILE A 523 -2.25 -8.48 -6.14
CA ILE A 523 -1.71 -9.45 -7.11
C ILE A 523 -1.50 -10.83 -6.46
N SER A 524 -0.83 -10.89 -5.31
CA SER A 524 -0.55 -12.18 -4.65
C SER A 524 -1.82 -12.91 -4.23
N SER A 525 -2.78 -12.16 -3.70
CA SER A 525 -3.93 -12.76 -3.05
C SER A 525 -5.04 -13.13 -4.02
N PHE A 526 -5.18 -12.42 -5.13
CA PHE A 526 -6.03 -12.83 -6.25
C PHE A 526 -5.35 -13.85 -7.17
N GLN A 527 -4.13 -14.28 -6.83
CA GLN A 527 -3.32 -15.22 -7.60
C GLN A 527 -3.17 -14.76 -9.06
N VAL A 528 -3.00 -13.45 -9.25
CA VAL A 528 -2.77 -12.89 -10.58
C VAL A 528 -1.32 -13.15 -10.96
N SER A 529 -1.12 -13.76 -12.11
CA SER A 529 0.22 -14.01 -12.65
C SER A 529 0.83 -12.69 -13.10
N TYR A 530 2.00 -12.33 -12.59
CA TYR A 530 2.60 -11.03 -12.88
C TYR A 530 4.01 -11.17 -13.45
N PHE A 531 4.25 -10.52 -14.58
CA PHE A 531 5.48 -10.65 -15.35
C PHE A 531 6.15 -9.29 -15.50
N SER A 532 7.45 -9.21 -15.23
CA SER A 532 8.29 -8.07 -15.63
C SER A 532 9.11 -8.48 -16.85
N VAL A 533 8.95 -7.77 -17.97
CA VAL A 533 9.63 -8.06 -19.24
C VAL A 533 10.48 -6.86 -19.67
N PRO A 534 11.82 -6.96 -19.55
CA PRO A 534 12.75 -5.95 -20.05
C PRO A 534 12.59 -5.70 -21.56
N TYR A 535 12.88 -4.48 -22.03
CA TYR A 535 12.78 -4.13 -23.45
C TYR A 535 13.79 -4.92 -24.31
N ASP A 536 14.92 -5.29 -23.71
CA ASP A 536 16.02 -6.07 -24.29
C ASP A 536 15.91 -7.57 -23.98
N ALA A 537 14.78 -8.01 -23.42
CA ALA A 537 14.54 -9.42 -23.14
C ALA A 537 14.59 -10.26 -24.42
N SER A 538 15.22 -11.44 -24.30
CA SER A 538 15.25 -12.45 -25.34
C SER A 538 14.82 -13.80 -24.75
N PRO A 539 13.73 -14.41 -25.24
CA PRO A 539 12.74 -13.82 -26.15
C PRO A 539 11.92 -12.71 -25.46
N GLY A 540 11.58 -11.66 -26.22
CA GLY A 540 10.71 -10.59 -25.76
C GLY A 540 9.22 -10.91 -25.99
N ILE A 541 8.37 -9.88 -25.93
CA ILE A 541 6.94 -10.01 -26.26
C ILE A 541 6.76 -10.11 -27.77
N ASP A 542 6.01 -11.11 -28.25
CA ASP A 542 5.66 -11.25 -29.67
C ASP A 542 4.53 -10.29 -30.09
N TRP A 543 4.89 -9.02 -30.28
CA TRP A 543 3.99 -7.97 -30.75
C TRP A 543 3.39 -8.27 -32.13
N ARG A 544 4.12 -8.98 -33.00
CA ARG A 544 3.64 -9.31 -34.35
C ARG A 544 2.51 -10.32 -34.30
N TRP A 545 2.59 -11.28 -33.39
CA TRP A 545 1.50 -12.21 -33.15
C TRP A 545 0.27 -11.48 -32.61
N LEU A 546 0.43 -10.58 -31.63
CA LEU A 546 -0.68 -9.78 -31.09
C LEU A 546 -1.39 -8.96 -32.18
N ASP A 547 -0.63 -8.31 -33.06
CA ASP A 547 -1.18 -7.45 -34.13
C ASP A 547 -1.89 -8.22 -35.26
N ARG A 548 -1.71 -9.54 -35.37
CA ARG A 548 -2.34 -10.39 -36.41
C ARG A 548 -3.67 -10.99 -35.98
N ASN A 549 -3.99 -10.97 -34.69
CA ASN A 549 -5.21 -11.57 -34.15
C ASN A 549 -6.44 -10.68 -34.40
N GLU A 550 -7.62 -11.27 -34.25
CA GLU A 550 -8.89 -10.56 -34.43
C GLU A 550 -9.09 -9.49 -33.34
N VAL A 551 -9.37 -8.26 -33.77
CA VAL A 551 -9.60 -7.12 -32.87
C VAL A 551 -11.06 -7.07 -32.45
N VAL A 552 -11.32 -7.23 -31.15
CA VAL A 552 -12.66 -7.14 -30.55
C VAL A 552 -13.01 -5.69 -30.21
N ALA A 553 -12.03 -4.90 -29.76
CA ALA A 553 -12.17 -3.46 -29.65
C ALA A 553 -10.81 -2.77 -29.69
N GLU A 554 -10.82 -1.52 -30.11
CA GLU A 554 -9.63 -0.69 -30.16
C GLU A 554 -9.98 0.76 -29.78
N THR A 555 -9.05 1.39 -29.09
CA THR A 555 -9.06 2.81 -28.72
C THR A 555 -7.80 3.47 -29.26
N GLU A 556 -7.54 4.72 -28.91
CA GLU A 556 -6.33 5.42 -29.33
C GLU A 556 -5.05 4.71 -28.88
N PHE A 557 -4.99 4.24 -27.62
CA PHE A 557 -3.77 3.63 -27.06
C PHE A 557 -3.91 2.15 -26.71
N VAL A 558 -5.13 1.66 -26.46
CA VAL A 558 -5.38 0.28 -26.00
C VAL A 558 -6.05 -0.55 -27.10
N ARG A 559 -5.61 -1.79 -27.28
CA ARG A 559 -6.25 -2.79 -28.14
C ARG A 559 -6.67 -4.01 -27.32
N HIS A 560 -7.85 -4.53 -27.62
CA HIS A 560 -8.39 -5.78 -27.08
C HIS A 560 -8.56 -6.78 -28.23
N ILE A 561 -7.83 -7.89 -28.15
CA ILE A 561 -7.93 -9.00 -29.10
C ILE A 561 -8.50 -10.23 -28.41
N ARG A 562 -9.03 -11.15 -29.21
CA ARG A 562 -9.44 -12.47 -28.76
C ARG A 562 -8.72 -13.55 -29.54
N THR A 563 -8.26 -14.57 -28.81
CA THR A 563 -7.57 -15.72 -29.37
C THR A 563 -8.56 -16.83 -29.71
N ALA A 564 -8.24 -17.66 -30.70
CA ALA A 564 -9.09 -18.79 -31.09
C ALA A 564 -9.07 -19.92 -30.04
N CYS A 565 -7.98 -20.04 -29.29
CA CYS A 565 -7.83 -20.99 -28.20
C CYS A 565 -7.29 -20.27 -26.95
N PRO A 566 -7.63 -20.75 -25.75
CA PRO A 566 -7.08 -20.18 -24.52
C PRO A 566 -5.54 -20.22 -24.50
N LEU A 567 -4.96 -19.15 -23.95
CA LEU A 567 -3.55 -19.06 -23.64
C LEU A 567 -3.21 -19.99 -22.47
N LEU A 568 -2.01 -20.56 -22.53
CA LEU A 568 -1.40 -21.24 -21.40
C LEU A 568 -0.49 -20.25 -20.69
N VAL A 569 -0.77 -19.94 -19.44
CA VAL A 569 0.10 -19.13 -18.58
C VAL A 569 0.64 -20.05 -17.50
N LYS A 570 1.97 -20.16 -17.38
CA LYS A 570 2.61 -20.82 -16.24
C LYS A 570 3.52 -19.86 -15.51
N VAL A 571 3.45 -19.88 -14.19
CA VAL A 571 4.31 -19.11 -13.30
C VAL A 571 4.84 -20.02 -12.21
N ASP A 572 6.16 -20.10 -12.12
CA ASP A 572 6.91 -20.68 -11.00
C ASP A 572 7.50 -19.52 -10.19
N GLY A 573 6.80 -19.14 -9.12
CA GLY A 573 7.19 -18.04 -8.24
C GLY A 573 8.39 -18.35 -7.36
N ARG A 574 8.78 -19.63 -7.24
CA ARG A 574 9.96 -20.05 -6.47
C ARG A 574 11.23 -19.86 -7.29
N SER A 575 11.23 -20.31 -8.54
CA SER A 575 12.36 -20.06 -9.46
C SER A 575 12.35 -18.66 -10.08
N GLY A 576 11.21 -17.95 -9.99
CA GLY A 576 11.02 -16.65 -10.62
C GLY A 576 10.83 -16.73 -12.13
N ARG A 577 10.50 -17.91 -12.67
CA ARG A 577 10.35 -18.15 -14.10
C ARG A 577 8.88 -18.26 -14.47
N GLY A 578 8.52 -17.68 -15.59
CA GLY A 578 7.18 -17.85 -16.15
C GLY A 578 7.15 -17.62 -17.63
N ALA A 579 6.13 -18.18 -18.26
CA ALA A 579 5.91 -18.04 -19.69
C ALA A 579 4.43 -18.10 -20.05
N VAL A 580 4.12 -17.46 -21.17
CA VAL A 580 2.79 -17.46 -21.78
C VAL A 580 2.92 -18.03 -23.19
N TRP A 581 2.13 -19.04 -23.49
CA TRP A 581 2.09 -19.68 -24.80
C TRP A 581 0.73 -19.50 -25.45
N TYR A 582 0.74 -19.30 -26.76
CA TYR A 582 -0.45 -19.43 -27.58
C TYR A 582 -0.55 -20.85 -28.15
N ARG A 583 -1.78 -21.37 -28.22
CA ARG A 583 -2.07 -22.65 -28.88
C ARG A 583 -2.43 -22.36 -30.34
N THR A 584 -1.80 -23.10 -31.26
CA THR A 584 -2.06 -23.07 -32.71
C THR A 584 -3.11 -24.08 -33.11
#